data_AF-A0A699IV57-F1
#
_entry.id   AF-A0A699IV57-F1
#
_cell.length_a   1.000
_cell.length_b   1.000
_cell.length_c   1.000
_cell.angle_alpha   90.00
_cell.angle_beta   90.00
_cell.angle_gamma   90.00
#
_symmetry.space_group_name_H-M   'P 1'
#
loop_
_entity.id
_entity.type
_entity.pdbx_description
1 polymer ?
#
loop_
_entity_poly.entity_id
_entity_poly.type
_entity_poly.pdbx_seq_one_letter_code
_entity_poly.pdbx_strand_id
1 'polypeptide(L)'
;AEVREGQLIGPEIVQETTKKISQIKDMLKAACDRQNSYADRRRKPLEFSVGDHVLLKVSPWKGVVRFGKKGKLAPRHRYVISSLMDRSYWLSE
;
A
#
# COMPACT_ATOMS: atom_id res chain seq x y z
N ALA A 1 10.14 9.36 -60.20
CA ALA A 1 9.99 10.72 -59.64
C ALA A 1 9.78 10.56 -58.14
N GLU A 2 10.81 10.88 -57.38
CA GLU A 2 10.84 10.78 -55.93
C GLU A 2 10.45 12.16 -55.38
N VAL A 3 9.24 12.31 -54.85
CA VAL A 3 8.81 13.55 -54.19
C VAL A 3 8.15 13.16 -52.87
N ARG A 4 8.90 13.48 -51.81
CA ARG A 4 8.58 13.38 -50.39
C ARG A 4 7.14 13.80 -50.06
N GLU A 5 6.32 12.87 -49.59
CA GLU A 5 5.06 13.15 -48.89
C GLU A 5 5.31 13.58 -47.42
N GLY A 6 6.31 14.41 -47.18
CA GLY A 6 6.71 14.84 -45.83
C GLY A 6 6.34 16.28 -45.49
N GLN A 7 5.46 16.92 -46.27
CA GLN A 7 5.48 18.38 -46.39
C GLN A 7 4.23 19.13 -45.87
N LEU A 8 3.29 18.50 -45.16
CA LEU A 8 2.06 19.18 -44.70
C LEU A 8 1.59 18.81 -43.28
N ILE A 9 2.49 18.50 -42.34
CA ILE A 9 2.09 18.50 -40.92
C ILE A 9 2.26 19.94 -40.42
N GLY A 10 1.16 20.69 -40.36
CA GLY A 10 1.17 22.07 -39.91
C GLY A 10 1.73 22.22 -38.47
N PRO A 11 2.39 23.35 -38.15
CA PRO A 11 2.98 23.58 -36.83
C PRO A 11 1.96 23.52 -35.69
N GLU A 12 0.69 23.83 -35.99
CA GLU A 12 -0.42 23.76 -35.04
C GLU A 12 -0.70 22.31 -34.58
N ILE A 13 -0.70 21.35 -35.50
CA ILE A 13 -0.90 19.92 -35.19
C ILE A 13 0.26 19.38 -34.35
N VAL A 14 1.49 19.84 -34.63
CA VAL A 14 2.68 19.48 -33.83
C VAL A 14 2.58 20.03 -32.40
N GLN A 15 2.09 21.25 -32.23
CA GLN A 15 1.90 21.84 -30.90
C GLN A 15 0.81 21.13 -30.10
N GLU A 16 -0.33 20.80 -30.73
CA GLU A 16 -1.40 20.06 -30.08
C GLU A 16 -0.98 18.66 -29.64
N THR A 17 -0.27 17.94 -30.52
CA THR A 17 0.24 16.60 -30.20
C THR A 17 1.27 16.64 -29.07
N THR A 18 2.15 17.66 -29.04
CA THR A 18 3.11 17.85 -27.95
C THR A 18 2.42 18.09 -26.61
N LYS A 19 1.36 18.92 -26.59
CA LYS A 19 0.55 19.15 -25.37
C LYS A 19 -0.08 17.86 -24.86
N LYS A 20 -0.67 17.05 -25.74
CA LYS A 20 -1.27 15.74 -25.39
C LYS A 20 -0.23 14.75 -24.87
N ILE A 21 0.96 14.71 -25.48
CA ILE A 21 2.07 13.86 -25.02
C ILE A 21 2.50 14.26 -23.61
N SER A 22 2.61 15.56 -23.31
CA SER A 22 2.91 16.04 -21.96
C SER A 22 1.85 15.60 -20.96
N GLN A 23 0.57 15.77 -21.29
CA GLN A 23 -0.53 15.35 -20.42
C GLN A 23 -0.49 13.84 -20.11
N ILE A 24 -0.23 13.01 -21.12
CA ILE A 24 -0.11 11.55 -20.92
C ILE A 24 1.07 11.21 -20.02
N LYS A 25 2.22 11.88 -20.19
CA LYS A 25 3.39 11.67 -19.33
C LYS A 25 3.09 12.03 -17.87
N ASP A 26 2.40 13.15 -17.63
CA ASP A 26 2.04 13.58 -16.29
C ASP A 26 1.07 12.59 -15.62
N MET A 27 0.07 12.11 -16.38
CA MET A 27 -0.86 11.08 -15.92
C MET A 27 -0.16 9.77 -15.56
N LEU A 28 0.76 9.30 -16.41
CA LEU A 28 1.55 8.09 -16.16
C LEU A 28 2.44 8.25 -14.92
N LYS A 29 3.06 9.42 -14.76
CA LYS A 29 3.90 9.73 -13.59
C LYS A 29 3.07 9.70 -12.31
N ALA A 30 1.92 10.37 -12.29
CA ALA A 30 1.02 10.39 -11.14
C ALA A 30 0.51 8.99 -10.77
N ALA A 31 0.18 8.16 -11.76
CA ALA A 31 -0.24 6.77 -11.52
C ALA A 31 0.88 5.91 -10.92
N CYS A 32 2.10 6.03 -11.47
CA CYS A 32 3.29 5.33 -10.98
C CYS A 32 3.64 5.76 -9.55
N ASP A 33 3.66 7.06 -9.28
CA ASP A 33 3.97 7.60 -7.95
C ASP A 33 2.92 7.15 -6.91
N ARG A 34 1.63 7.07 -7.29
CA ARG A 34 0.57 6.49 -6.44
C ARG A 34 0.81 5.01 -6.15
N GLN A 35 1.20 4.21 -7.15
CA GLN A 35 1.55 2.80 -6.95
C GLN A 35 2.77 2.63 -6.05
N ASN A 36 3.83 3.39 -6.29
CA ASN A 36 5.06 3.37 -5.48
C ASN A 36 4.77 3.77 -4.04
N SER A 37 3.96 4.80 -3.79
CA SER A 37 3.56 5.18 -2.44
C SER A 37 2.84 4.05 -1.70
N TYR A 38 2.01 3.25 -2.37
CA TYR A 38 1.34 2.11 -1.74
C TYR A 38 2.32 0.97 -1.45
N ALA A 39 3.22 0.68 -2.38
CA ALA A 39 4.24 -0.35 -2.23
C ALA A 39 5.25 -0.01 -1.13
N ASP A 40 5.73 1.23 -1.07
CA ASP A 40 6.75 1.67 -0.13
C ASP A 40 6.24 1.70 1.30
N ARG A 41 4.99 2.10 1.54
CA ARG A 41 4.34 2.03 2.86
C ARG A 41 4.22 0.60 3.39
N ARG A 42 4.19 -0.41 2.50
CA ARG A 42 4.09 -1.83 2.85
C ARG A 42 5.46 -2.52 2.92
N ARG A 43 6.50 -1.91 2.33
CA ARG A 43 7.88 -2.44 2.29
C ARG A 43 8.76 -1.92 3.43
N LYS A 44 8.50 -0.71 3.93
CA LYS A 44 9.19 -0.21 5.12
C LYS A 44 8.69 -0.98 6.35
N PRO A 45 9.58 -1.40 7.27
CA PRO A 45 9.14 -1.89 8.57
C PRO A 45 8.27 -0.80 9.22
N LEU A 46 7.12 -1.17 9.79
CA LEU A 46 6.33 -0.23 10.57
C LEU A 46 7.17 0.16 11.80
N GLU A 47 7.62 1.40 11.85
CA GLU A 47 8.19 1.97 13.05
C GLU A 47 7.05 2.46 13.93
N PHE A 48 7.02 1.98 15.16
CA PHE A 48 6.02 2.39 16.13
C PHE A 48 6.69 3.18 17.23
N SER A 49 6.05 4.25 17.67
CA SER A 49 6.49 5.06 18.77
C SER A 49 5.91 4.57 20.10
N VAL A 50 6.61 4.89 21.17
CA VAL A 50 6.16 4.62 22.53
C VAL A 50 4.86 5.39 22.78
N GLY A 51 3.76 4.67 23.01
CA GLY A 51 2.42 5.25 23.17
C GLY A 51 1.44 4.90 22.03
N ASP A 52 1.92 4.35 20.92
CA ASP A 52 1.04 3.86 19.86
C ASP A 52 0.30 2.59 20.30
N HIS A 53 -0.96 2.47 19.89
CA HIS A 53 -1.75 1.26 20.05
C HIS A 53 -1.51 0.31 18.88
N VAL A 54 -0.97 -0.88 19.18
CA VAL A 54 -0.73 -1.91 18.17
C VAL A 54 -1.69 -3.09 18.36
N LEU A 55 -2.20 -3.60 17.24
CA LEU A 55 -3.04 -4.80 17.23
C LEU A 55 -2.15 -6.04 17.10
N LEU A 56 -1.88 -6.70 18.22
CA LEU A 56 -1.07 -7.91 18.22
C LEU A 56 -1.94 -9.12 17.88
N LYS A 57 -1.56 -9.84 16.83
CA LYS A 57 -2.14 -11.14 16.49
C LYS A 57 -1.59 -12.19 17.47
N VAL A 58 -2.43 -12.66 18.39
CA VAL A 58 -2.05 -13.71 19.34
C VAL A 58 -2.52 -15.08 18.86
N SER A 59 -1.64 -16.08 18.90
CA SER A 59 -2.05 -17.46 18.75
C SER A 59 -2.89 -17.85 19.97
N PRO A 60 -4.05 -18.51 19.79
CA PRO A 60 -4.73 -19.14 20.90
C PRO A 60 -3.76 -20.15 21.51
N TRP A 61 -3.51 -20.05 22.82
CA TRP A 61 -2.61 -20.99 23.50
C TRP A 61 -3.10 -22.43 23.26
N LYS A 62 -2.14 -23.34 23.03
CA LYS A 62 -2.37 -24.75 22.76
C LYS A 62 -3.08 -25.36 23.97
N GLY A 63 -4.41 -25.47 23.93
CA GLY A 63 -5.22 -26.02 25.03
C GLY A 63 -6.45 -25.22 25.44
N VAL A 64 -6.76 -24.05 24.84
CA VAL A 64 -8.05 -23.38 25.11
C VAL A 64 -9.18 -24.20 24.48
N VAL A 65 -9.83 -25.04 25.29
CA VAL A 65 -11.06 -25.75 24.93
C VAL A 65 -12.10 -24.69 24.55
N ARG A 66 -12.36 -24.57 23.25
CA ARG A 66 -13.38 -23.66 22.73
C ARG A 66 -14.75 -24.23 23.05
N PHE A 67 -15.35 -23.83 24.17
CA PHE A 67 -16.75 -24.09 24.41
C PHE A 67 -17.61 -23.23 23.47
N GLY A 68 -18.37 -23.89 22.59
CA GLY A 68 -19.34 -23.26 21.69
C GLY A 68 -19.33 -23.84 20.27
N LYS A 69 -20.51 -23.96 19.64
CA LYS A 69 -20.64 -24.35 18.23
C LYS A 69 -19.95 -23.31 17.33
N LYS A 70 -18.95 -23.73 16.57
CA LYS A 70 -18.18 -22.90 15.63
C LYS A 70 -19.11 -22.41 14.50
N GLY A 71 -19.61 -21.18 14.60
CA GLY A 71 -20.29 -20.51 13.49
C GLY A 71 -19.33 -20.24 12.33
N LYS A 72 -19.85 -20.19 11.09
CA LYS A 72 -19.06 -19.96 9.87
C LYS A 72 -18.21 -18.67 9.91
N LEU A 73 -18.61 -17.67 10.73
CA LEU A 73 -17.95 -16.37 10.86
C LEU A 73 -17.11 -16.20 12.15
N ALA A 74 -16.83 -17.29 12.88
CA ALA A 74 -16.01 -17.18 14.09
C ALA A 74 -14.56 -16.76 13.74
N PRO A 75 -13.98 -15.76 14.44
CA PRO A 75 -12.60 -15.34 14.23
C PRO A 75 -11.62 -16.51 14.40
N ARG A 76 -10.71 -16.68 13.43
CA ARG A 76 -9.67 -17.73 13.51
C ARG A 76 -8.58 -17.37 14.52
N HIS A 77 -8.32 -16.08 14.71
CA HIS A 77 -7.27 -15.54 15.58
C HIS A 77 -7.89 -14.58 16.59
N ARG A 78 -7.29 -14.51 17.78
CA ARG A 78 -7.58 -13.46 18.75
C ARG A 78 -6.58 -12.33 18.49
N TYR A 79 -7.06 -11.10 18.57
CA TYR A 79 -6.20 -9.91 18.53
C TYR A 79 -6.31 -9.20 19.88
N VAL A 80 -5.21 -8.67 20.37
CA VAL A 80 -5.15 -7.88 21.61
C VAL A 80 -4.62 -6.49 21.24
N ILE A 81 -5.28 -5.45 21.73
CA ILE A 81 -4.78 -4.08 21.62
C ILE A 81 -3.81 -3.88 22.78
N SER A 82 -2.54 -3.59 22.48
CA SER A 82 -1.51 -3.32 23.47
C SER A 82 -0.88 -1.97 23.24
N SER A 83 -0.55 -1.24 24.31
CA SER A 83 0.36 -0.10 24.22
C SER A 83 1.80 -0.61 24.09
N LEU A 84 2.64 0.07 23.31
CA LEU A 84 4.06 -0.32 23.18
C LEU A 84 4.88 -0.18 24.47
N MET A 85 4.36 0.53 25.48
CA MET A 85 4.97 0.61 26.82
C MET A 85 4.78 -0.68 27.62
N ASP A 86 3.78 -1.51 27.33
CA ASP A 86 3.43 -2.68 28.15
C ASP A 86 4.37 -3.89 27.94
N ARG A 87 5.24 -3.87 26.92
CA ARG A 87 6.08 -5.03 26.56
C ARG A 87 7.38 -5.14 27.37
N SER A 88 7.87 -4.05 27.95
CA SER A 88 9.09 -4.04 28.77
C SER A 88 8.89 -4.60 30.18
N TYR A 89 7.64 -4.87 30.59
CA TYR A 89 7.31 -5.37 31.94
C TYR A 89 7.17 -6.90 32.04
N TRP A 90 7.37 -7.65 30.94
CA TRP A 90 7.18 -9.11 30.90
C TRP A 90 8.46 -9.91 30.58
N LEU A 91 9.61 -9.26 30.44
CA LEU A 91 10.91 -9.88 30.10
C LEU A 91 11.98 -9.67 31.18
N SER A 92 11.55 -9.45 32.42
CA SER A 92 12.43 -9.47 33.61
C SER A 92 11.90 -10.47 34.61
N GLU A 93 12.25 -11.73 34.38
CA GLU A 93 12.37 -12.82 35.36
C GLU A 93 13.38 -13.85 34.81
#